data_AF-A0A7V7XJP0-F1
#
_entry.id   AF-A0A7V7XJP0-F1
#
_cell.length_a   1.000
_cell.length_b   1.000
_cell.length_c   1.000
_cell.angle_alpha   90.00
_cell.angle_beta   90.00
_cell.angle_gamma   90.00
#
_symmetry.space_group_name_H-M   'P 1'
#
loop_
_entity.id
_entity.type
_entity.pdbx_description
1 polymer ?
#
loop_
_entity_poly.entity_id
_entity_poly.type
_entity_poly.pdbx_seq_one_letter_code
_entity_poly.pdbx_strand_id
1 'polypeptide(L)'
;METGIRSRAIENRILVGIACITATIILVGWIAINENARMEEFTERAQGRSVEQGGILFEDNCAPCHGYDGLGSNRAPALNNPVLFGFDYMQAIKDERLAVEAQLLNASDPETILALQTRLAELDAEEQALKEFIQYDYSQELVEMDAELAALDAQIETLPGIEPGRAGSIAAYIGRREAEALAPLLQERDDLTAKQDGGTPLTAEETERLTQLEEEIAALEAELKPYKDLSGQRTVIVERRARFQTLVDAHERVKAARAKLALAEAALAPLGETPAEGTPDPNAAAREVLINMQAAARSELDAADAERTNAYNALVESGDILRYDPTDPAALNRLTQVGWAGSLYDFLEGTLVGGRPTSASYWPQPMAAWSQESGGPLRPDQIRNLVEFILAWDREFTIDDLRAVQQFAKVPSAGAATAQGPTIGANVTLISENLTTLRDGGFEADPNAGKTLFEGGYGCSGCHGATAGTGPALAGMWTRATENQDNRLTDTGFADNPELYLVQSIVAPSAFVVPGFADGIMPGRFGEQMTIEDLANILAYLEQQQ
;
A
#
# COMPACT_ATOMS: atom_id res chain seq x y z
N MET A 1 -43.19 8.14 84.22
CA MET A 1 -42.32 9.12 83.52
C MET A 1 -41.02 8.46 83.01
N GLU A 2 -40.45 7.47 83.73
CA GLU A 2 -39.25 6.70 83.28
C GLU A 2 -39.44 5.86 82.00
N THR A 3 -40.64 5.31 81.77
CA THR A 3 -40.92 4.49 80.58
C THR A 3 -40.89 5.28 79.27
N GLY A 4 -41.27 6.58 79.30
CA GLY A 4 -41.25 7.45 78.13
C GLY A 4 -39.85 7.90 77.69
N ILE A 5 -38.89 7.97 78.62
CA ILE A 5 -37.51 8.38 78.33
C ILE A 5 -36.75 7.24 77.62
N ARG A 6 -36.95 5.99 78.05
CA ARG A 6 -36.34 4.80 77.39
C ARG A 6 -36.88 4.57 75.98
N SER A 7 -38.17 4.82 75.74
CA SER A 7 -38.78 4.71 74.41
C SER A 7 -38.17 5.71 73.41
N ARG A 8 -38.04 7.00 73.78
CA ARG A 8 -37.39 8.02 72.92
C ARG A 8 -35.92 7.72 72.64
N ALA A 9 -35.20 7.14 73.59
CA ALA A 9 -33.79 6.77 73.39
C ALA A 9 -33.62 5.62 72.39
N ILE A 10 -34.56 4.67 72.36
CA ILE A 10 -34.58 3.57 71.36
C ILE A 10 -35.00 4.12 69.99
N GLU A 11 -36.00 4.98 69.95
CA GLU A 11 -36.50 5.62 68.72
C GLU A 11 -35.43 6.48 68.03
N ASN A 12 -34.67 7.28 68.79
CA ASN A 12 -33.55 8.05 68.26
C ASN A 12 -32.42 7.18 67.70
N ARG A 13 -32.12 6.04 68.32
CA ARG A 13 -31.10 5.10 67.82
C ARG A 13 -31.53 4.44 66.51
N ILE A 14 -32.81 4.10 66.39
CA ILE A 14 -33.38 3.55 65.16
C ILE A 14 -33.34 4.61 64.05
N LEU A 15 -33.74 5.85 64.34
CA LEU A 15 -33.70 6.95 63.38
C LEU A 15 -32.28 7.26 62.88
N VAL A 16 -31.29 7.26 63.77
CA VAL A 16 -29.87 7.45 63.38
C VAL A 16 -29.40 6.28 62.53
N GLY A 17 -29.75 5.04 62.88
CA GLY A 17 -29.41 3.86 62.08
C GLY A 17 -29.99 3.91 60.66
N ILE A 18 -31.28 4.25 60.54
CA ILE A 18 -31.95 4.42 59.24
C ILE A 18 -31.29 5.56 58.45
N ALA A 19 -31.04 6.70 59.08
CA ALA A 19 -30.41 7.84 58.42
C ALA A 19 -29.00 7.51 57.90
N CYS A 20 -28.18 6.80 58.68
CA CYS A 20 -26.87 6.35 58.24
C CYS A 20 -26.96 5.37 57.07
N ILE A 21 -27.84 4.37 57.13
CA ILE A 21 -28.02 3.40 56.04
C ILE A 21 -28.51 4.11 54.77
N THR A 22 -29.51 4.97 54.87
CA THR A 22 -30.02 5.76 53.74
C THR A 22 -28.92 6.65 53.16
N ALA A 23 -28.13 7.33 54.00
CA ALA A 23 -27.00 8.14 53.55
C ALA A 23 -25.93 7.29 52.83
N THR A 24 -25.62 6.09 53.33
CA THR A 24 -24.70 5.16 52.66
C THR A 24 -25.25 4.69 51.32
N ILE A 25 -26.54 4.33 51.23
CA ILE A 25 -27.17 3.92 49.97
C ILE A 25 -27.14 5.07 48.95
N ILE A 26 -27.42 6.30 49.38
CA ILE A 26 -27.34 7.49 48.53
C ILE A 26 -25.90 7.72 48.05
N LEU A 27 -24.91 7.62 48.93
CA LEU A 27 -23.50 7.78 48.58
C LEU A 27 -23.01 6.71 47.60
N VAL A 28 -23.36 5.44 47.83
CA VAL A 28 -23.01 4.33 46.92
C VAL A 28 -23.72 4.50 45.59
N GLY A 29 -25.00 4.91 45.59
CA GLY A 29 -25.74 5.24 44.38
C GLY A 29 -25.08 6.37 43.57
N TRP A 30 -24.63 7.43 44.26
CA TRP A 30 -23.88 8.53 43.63
C TRP A 30 -22.57 8.05 43.02
N ILE A 31 -21.78 7.25 43.76
CA ILE A 31 -20.52 6.66 43.26
C ILE A 31 -20.80 5.78 42.03
N ALA A 32 -21.80 4.90 42.09
CA ALA A 32 -22.14 4.01 40.99
C ALA A 32 -22.56 4.77 39.72
N ILE A 33 -23.28 5.88 39.84
CA ILE A 33 -23.64 6.73 38.70
C ILE A 33 -22.41 7.43 38.11
N ASN A 34 -21.46 7.84 38.95
CA ASN A 34 -20.30 8.62 38.53
C ASN A 34 -19.05 7.77 38.19
N GLU A 35 -19.10 6.46 38.44
CA GLU A 35 -17.99 5.53 38.20
C GLU A 35 -17.66 5.44 36.71
N ASN A 36 -18.66 5.45 35.84
CA ASN A 36 -18.45 5.40 34.38
C ASN A 36 -17.60 6.59 33.90
N ALA A 37 -17.95 7.81 34.30
CA ALA A 37 -17.19 9.02 33.93
C ALA A 37 -15.76 9.01 34.49
N ARG A 38 -15.58 8.50 35.71
CA ARG A 38 -14.24 8.34 36.30
C ARG A 38 -13.39 7.33 35.51
N MET A 39 -13.98 6.19 35.15
CA MET A 39 -13.30 5.14 34.39
C MET A 39 -12.98 5.58 32.95
N GLU A 40 -13.83 6.41 32.34
CA GLU A 40 -13.58 7.05 31.05
C GLU A 40 -12.33 7.94 31.11
N GLU A 41 -12.24 8.84 32.09
CA GLU A 41 -11.08 9.72 32.30
C GLU A 41 -9.78 8.91 32.56
N PHE A 42 -9.86 7.80 33.29
CA PHE A 42 -8.71 6.92 33.50
C PHE A 42 -8.29 6.18 32.23
N THR A 43 -9.26 5.74 31.42
CA THR A 43 -9.03 5.08 30.13
C THR A 43 -8.37 6.05 29.16
N GLU A 44 -8.88 7.28 29.04
CA GLU A 44 -8.32 8.33 28.18
C GLU A 44 -6.87 8.66 28.57
N ARG A 45 -6.61 8.83 29.87
CA ARG A 45 -5.23 9.03 30.37
C ARG A 45 -4.32 7.83 30.12
N ALA A 46 -4.84 6.61 30.18
CA ALA A 46 -4.07 5.41 29.90
C ALA A 46 -3.73 5.32 28.41
N GLN A 47 -4.69 5.63 27.53
CA GLN A 47 -4.48 5.70 26.09
C GLN A 47 -3.48 6.80 25.73
N GLY A 48 -3.58 7.99 26.31
CA GLY A 48 -2.60 9.06 26.09
C GLY A 48 -1.16 8.64 26.41
N ARG A 49 -0.94 7.96 27.54
CA ARG A 49 0.39 7.39 27.89
C ARG A 49 0.85 6.31 26.91
N SER A 50 -0.08 5.50 26.41
CA SER A 50 0.19 4.46 25.40
C SER A 50 0.70 5.10 24.11
N VAL A 51 0.02 6.16 23.63
CA VAL A 51 0.41 6.94 22.45
C VAL A 51 1.78 7.61 22.64
N GLU A 52 2.02 8.25 23.79
CA GLU A 52 3.32 8.87 24.10
C GLU A 52 4.47 7.85 24.08
N GLN A 53 4.27 6.68 24.69
CA GLN A 53 5.26 5.61 24.68
C GLN A 53 5.45 5.01 23.29
N GLY A 54 4.36 4.88 22.53
CA GLY A 54 4.39 4.44 21.14
C GLY A 54 5.18 5.39 20.24
N GLY A 55 5.05 6.70 20.44
CA GLY A 55 5.81 7.70 19.69
C GLY A 55 7.32 7.58 19.90
N ILE A 56 7.78 7.37 21.13
CA ILE A 56 9.20 7.13 21.43
C ILE A 56 9.68 5.86 20.71
N LEU A 57 8.91 4.77 20.80
CA LEU A 57 9.25 3.52 20.12
C LEU A 57 9.29 3.69 18.60
N PHE A 58 8.37 4.47 18.04
CA PHE A 58 8.28 4.73 16.61
C PHE A 58 9.51 5.51 16.14
N GLU A 59 9.90 6.57 16.84
CA GLU A 59 11.09 7.36 16.54
C GLU A 59 12.35 6.50 16.56
N ASP A 60 12.52 5.67 17.59
CA ASP A 60 13.70 4.83 17.77
C ASP A 60 13.81 3.69 16.75
N ASN A 61 12.68 3.12 16.29
CA ASN A 61 12.67 1.84 15.58
C ASN A 61 12.05 1.88 14.17
N CYS A 62 11.06 2.75 13.94
CA CYS A 62 10.22 2.72 12.73
C CYS A 62 10.49 3.91 11.79
N ALA A 63 10.73 5.10 12.36
CA ALA A 63 11.02 6.32 11.62
C ALA A 63 12.19 6.22 10.62
N PRO A 64 13.28 5.46 10.88
CA PRO A 64 14.35 5.29 9.90
C PRO A 64 13.92 4.68 8.55
N CYS A 65 12.78 3.99 8.51
CA CYS A 65 12.20 3.42 7.30
C CYS A 65 10.92 4.13 6.87
N HIS A 66 10.02 4.46 7.82
CA HIS A 66 8.70 5.04 7.54
C HIS A 66 8.68 6.58 7.54
N GLY A 67 9.80 7.23 7.82
CA GLY A 67 9.89 8.68 8.01
C GLY A 67 9.49 9.11 9.42
N TYR A 68 10.08 10.19 9.93
CA TYR A 68 9.79 10.70 11.28
C TYR A 68 8.34 11.15 11.44
N ASP A 69 7.74 11.71 10.39
CA ASP A 69 6.32 12.09 10.36
C ASP A 69 5.40 10.96 9.89
N GLY A 70 5.95 9.76 9.64
CA GLY A 70 5.21 8.61 9.12
C GLY A 70 4.79 8.74 7.65
N LEU A 71 5.37 9.67 6.89
CA LEU A 71 5.02 9.96 5.49
C LEU A 71 5.64 9.01 4.45
N GLY A 72 6.38 8.00 4.91
CA GLY A 72 7.03 7.00 4.08
C GLY A 72 8.41 7.43 3.60
N SER A 73 9.12 6.49 2.99
CA SER A 73 10.38 6.73 2.27
C SER A 73 10.60 5.64 1.22
N ASN A 74 11.66 5.71 0.42
CA ASN A 74 12.02 4.62 -0.50
C ASN A 74 12.21 3.25 0.17
N ARG A 75 12.29 3.18 1.50
CA ARG A 75 12.45 1.93 2.27
C ARG A 75 11.14 1.33 2.76
N ALA A 76 10.10 2.13 3.00
CA ALA A 76 8.84 1.65 3.56
C ALA A 76 7.69 2.64 3.31
N PRO A 77 6.43 2.16 3.32
CA PRO A 77 5.29 3.01 3.02
C PRO A 77 4.98 4.02 4.12
N ALA A 78 4.22 5.05 3.77
CA ALA A 78 3.60 5.93 4.74
C ALA A 78 2.65 5.16 5.66
N LEU A 79 2.68 5.50 6.93
CA LEU A 79 1.76 5.03 7.96
C LEU A 79 0.83 6.15 8.42
N ASN A 80 1.27 7.41 8.32
CA ASN A 80 0.44 8.59 8.46
C ASN A 80 -0.10 8.99 7.08
N ASN A 81 -1.17 8.33 6.63
CA ASN A 81 -1.78 8.65 5.34
C ASN A 81 -3.28 8.32 5.30
N PRO A 82 -4.08 9.11 4.55
CA PRO A 82 -5.53 8.94 4.45
C PRO A 82 -6.00 7.55 4.02
N VAL A 83 -5.20 6.87 3.19
CA VAL A 83 -5.55 5.58 2.60
C VAL A 83 -5.46 4.42 3.59
N LEU A 84 -4.53 4.48 4.53
CA LEU A 84 -4.45 3.49 5.60
C LEU A 84 -5.68 3.55 6.51
N PHE A 85 -6.18 4.77 6.76
CA PHE A 85 -7.38 5.01 7.58
C PHE A 85 -8.70 4.91 6.80
N GLY A 86 -8.64 4.67 5.49
CA GLY A 86 -9.83 4.52 4.66
C GLY A 86 -10.63 5.82 4.49
N PHE A 87 -9.96 6.97 4.58
CA PHE A 87 -10.61 8.27 4.40
C PHE A 87 -11.13 8.45 2.97
N ASP A 88 -12.39 8.87 2.83
CA ASP A 88 -13.05 9.08 1.54
C ASP A 88 -13.29 10.57 1.27
N TYR A 89 -12.44 11.15 0.42
CA TYR A 89 -12.56 12.55 -0.03
C TYR A 89 -13.88 12.87 -0.74
N MET A 90 -14.59 11.87 -1.24
CA MET A 90 -15.86 12.04 -1.94
C MET A 90 -17.07 11.98 -1.00
N GLN A 91 -16.88 11.67 0.28
CA GLN A 91 -17.98 11.41 1.21
C GLN A 91 -18.96 12.60 1.30
N ALA A 92 -18.43 13.83 1.41
CA ALA A 92 -19.26 15.03 1.49
C ALA A 92 -20.14 15.24 0.24
N ILE A 93 -19.58 15.02 -0.95
CA ILE A 93 -20.31 15.13 -2.23
C ILE A 93 -21.40 14.05 -2.31
N LYS A 94 -21.08 12.82 -1.90
CA LYS A 94 -22.03 11.70 -1.88
C LYS A 94 -23.20 11.95 -0.93
N ASP A 95 -22.92 12.46 0.26
CA ASP A 95 -23.94 12.78 1.26
C ASP A 95 -24.87 13.90 0.78
N GLU A 96 -24.30 14.95 0.17
CA GLU A 96 -25.10 16.04 -0.40
C GLU A 96 -25.95 15.55 -1.58
N ARG A 97 -25.37 14.76 -2.49
CA ARG A 97 -26.09 14.16 -3.62
C ARG A 97 -27.30 13.35 -3.15
N LEU A 98 -27.09 12.46 -2.17
CA LEU A 98 -28.18 11.66 -1.61
C LEU A 98 -29.28 12.53 -1.00
N ALA A 99 -28.91 13.62 -0.31
CA ALA A 99 -29.88 14.56 0.25
C ALA A 99 -30.67 15.31 -0.85
N VAL A 100 -30.02 15.72 -1.94
CA VAL A 100 -30.66 16.40 -3.08
C VAL A 100 -31.59 15.44 -3.83
N GLU A 101 -31.17 14.20 -4.07
CA GLU A 101 -31.99 13.16 -4.69
C GLU A 101 -33.25 12.86 -3.87
N ALA A 102 -33.11 12.76 -2.54
CA ALA A 102 -34.25 12.57 -1.64
C ALA A 102 -35.23 13.75 -1.67
N GLN A 103 -34.74 14.99 -1.81
CA GLN A 103 -35.59 16.17 -2.00
C GLN A 103 -36.32 16.13 -3.34
N LEU A 104 -35.62 15.72 -4.41
CA LEU A 104 -36.17 15.65 -5.76
C LEU A 104 -37.34 14.66 -5.85
N LEU A 105 -37.26 13.52 -5.16
CA LEU A 105 -38.34 12.54 -5.09
C LEU A 105 -39.64 13.10 -4.47
N ASN A 106 -39.53 14.13 -3.61
CA ASN A 106 -40.65 14.75 -2.91
C ASN A 106 -41.07 16.09 -3.53
N ALA A 107 -40.33 16.61 -4.51
CA ALA A 107 -40.60 17.89 -5.16
C ALA A 107 -41.78 17.77 -6.14
N SER A 108 -42.66 18.77 -6.14
CA SER A 108 -43.85 18.79 -7.00
C SER A 108 -43.95 20.02 -7.89
N ASP A 109 -43.30 21.12 -7.53
CA ASP A 109 -43.30 22.34 -8.33
C ASP A 109 -42.14 22.33 -9.35
N PRO A 110 -42.38 22.79 -10.60
CA PRO A 110 -41.37 22.74 -11.65
C PRO A 110 -40.10 23.56 -11.36
N GLU A 111 -40.20 24.64 -10.60
CA GLU A 111 -39.06 25.51 -10.28
C GLU A 111 -38.08 24.81 -9.33
N THR A 112 -38.59 24.20 -8.26
CA THR A 112 -37.76 23.40 -7.32
C THR A 112 -37.16 22.18 -8.01
N ILE A 113 -37.93 21.48 -8.87
CA ILE A 113 -37.40 20.35 -9.65
C ILE A 113 -36.21 20.79 -10.51
N LEU A 114 -36.34 21.91 -11.24
CA LEU A 114 -35.26 22.43 -12.07
C LEU A 114 -34.03 22.80 -11.22
N ALA A 115 -34.24 23.50 -10.09
CA ALA A 115 -33.15 23.89 -9.20
C ALA A 115 -32.39 22.68 -8.64
N LEU A 116 -33.10 21.64 -8.19
CA LEU A 116 -32.50 20.41 -7.69
C LEU A 116 -31.76 19.64 -8.78
N GLN A 117 -32.30 19.58 -10.00
CA GLN A 117 -31.61 18.98 -11.15
C GLN A 117 -30.35 19.75 -11.53
N THR A 118 -30.37 21.09 -11.46
CA THR A 118 -29.16 21.91 -11.64
C THR A 118 -28.13 21.60 -10.56
N ARG A 119 -28.53 21.49 -9.28
CA ARG A 119 -27.59 21.14 -8.21
C ARG A 119 -26.98 19.75 -8.39
N LEU A 120 -27.74 18.76 -8.86
CA LEU A 120 -27.19 17.44 -9.20
C LEU A 120 -26.14 17.52 -10.32
N ALA A 121 -26.39 18.31 -11.36
CA ALA A 121 -25.42 18.52 -12.43
C ALA A 121 -24.16 19.26 -11.95
N GLU A 122 -24.30 20.20 -11.00
CA GLU A 122 -23.16 20.84 -10.34
C GLU A 122 -22.36 19.84 -9.50
N LEU A 123 -23.03 18.99 -8.71
CA LEU A 123 -22.37 17.94 -7.93
C LEU A 123 -21.64 16.92 -8.82
N ASP A 124 -22.20 16.58 -9.98
CA ASP A 124 -21.50 15.75 -10.99
C ASP A 124 -20.22 16.43 -11.50
N ALA A 125 -20.26 17.74 -11.75
CA ALA A 125 -19.10 18.50 -12.18
C ALA A 125 -18.06 18.63 -11.06
N GLU A 126 -18.48 18.87 -9.82
CA GLU A 126 -17.62 18.93 -8.63
C GLU A 126 -16.93 17.58 -8.38
N GLU A 127 -17.67 16.47 -8.46
CA GLU A 127 -17.13 15.12 -8.33
C GLU A 127 -16.07 14.84 -9.40
N GLN A 128 -16.38 15.14 -10.66
CA GLN A 128 -15.46 14.93 -11.77
C GLN A 128 -14.20 15.78 -11.65
N ALA A 129 -14.34 17.05 -11.22
CA ALA A 129 -13.21 17.95 -10.99
C ALA A 129 -12.31 17.44 -9.86
N LEU A 130 -12.90 16.97 -8.76
CA LEU A 130 -12.15 16.41 -7.63
C LEU A 130 -11.42 15.11 -8.02
N LYS A 131 -12.06 14.24 -8.81
CA LYS A 131 -11.43 13.03 -9.36
C LYS A 131 -10.21 13.36 -10.19
N GLU A 132 -10.36 14.30 -11.12
CA GLU A 132 -9.27 14.74 -11.99
C GLU A 132 -8.15 15.40 -11.20
N PHE A 133 -8.49 16.20 -10.19
CA PHE A 133 -7.52 16.84 -9.30
C PHE A 133 -6.70 15.83 -8.51
N ILE A 134 -7.33 14.84 -7.87
CA ILE A 134 -6.66 13.78 -7.12
C ILE A 134 -5.80 12.90 -8.04
N GLN A 135 -6.28 12.59 -9.25
CA GLN A 135 -5.63 11.62 -10.12
C GLN A 135 -4.48 12.21 -10.94
N TYR A 136 -4.52 13.48 -11.28
CA TYR A 136 -3.60 14.04 -12.28
C TYR A 136 -2.98 15.40 -11.94
N ASP A 137 -3.54 16.18 -11.00
CA ASP A 137 -2.98 17.49 -10.65
C ASP A 137 -1.94 17.36 -9.53
N TYR A 138 -0.69 17.20 -9.95
CA TYR A 138 0.49 17.13 -9.07
C TYR A 138 1.48 18.28 -9.33
N SER A 139 0.95 19.43 -9.76
CA SER A 139 1.76 20.59 -10.12
C SER A 139 2.47 21.23 -8.92
N GLN A 140 1.86 21.17 -7.74
CA GLN A 140 2.42 21.71 -6.50
C GLN A 140 3.58 20.86 -5.97
N GLU A 141 3.48 19.54 -6.12
CA GLU A 141 4.50 18.56 -5.70
C GLU A 141 5.80 18.77 -6.47
N LEU A 142 5.72 19.18 -7.74
CA LEU A 142 6.91 19.60 -8.49
C LEU A 142 7.60 20.82 -7.88
N VAL A 143 6.83 21.80 -7.39
CA VAL A 143 7.38 22.99 -6.73
C VAL A 143 8.06 22.62 -5.42
N GLU A 144 7.46 21.71 -4.66
CA GLU A 144 8.03 21.21 -3.40
C GLU A 144 9.31 20.40 -3.64
N MET A 145 9.34 19.52 -4.64
CA MET A 145 10.56 18.78 -5.04
C MET A 145 11.65 19.72 -5.56
N ASP A 146 11.29 20.79 -6.27
CA ASP A 146 12.24 21.82 -6.71
C ASP A 146 12.88 22.55 -5.53
N ALA A 147 12.08 22.88 -4.50
CA ALA A 147 12.58 23.48 -3.27
C ALA A 147 13.49 22.53 -2.49
N GLU A 148 13.13 21.25 -2.40
CA GLU A 148 13.95 20.21 -1.76
C GLU A 148 15.29 20.02 -2.47
N LEU A 149 15.28 19.92 -3.81
CA LEU A 149 16.51 19.85 -4.61
C LEU A 149 17.39 21.09 -4.42
N ALA A 150 16.81 22.27 -4.36
CA ALA A 150 17.56 23.51 -4.12
C ALA A 150 18.22 23.51 -2.73
N ALA A 151 17.51 23.04 -1.70
CA ALA A 151 18.05 22.92 -0.35
C ALA A 151 19.20 21.89 -0.29
N LEU A 152 19.02 20.75 -0.95
CA LEU A 152 20.02 19.70 -1.02
C LEU A 152 21.26 20.14 -1.82
N ASP A 153 21.07 20.82 -2.95
CA ASP A 153 22.15 21.40 -3.73
C ASP A 153 22.93 22.43 -2.91
N ALA A 154 22.25 23.29 -2.15
CA ALA A 154 22.91 24.21 -1.23
C ALA A 154 23.73 23.49 -0.15
N GLN A 155 23.23 22.37 0.39
CA GLN A 155 23.98 21.54 1.34
C GLN A 155 25.22 20.92 0.69
N ILE A 156 25.08 20.35 -0.51
CA ILE A 156 26.18 19.74 -1.28
C ILE A 156 27.29 20.77 -1.54
N GLU A 157 26.93 22.01 -1.85
CA GLU A 157 27.89 23.09 -2.10
C GLU A 157 28.71 23.49 -0.86
N THR A 158 28.27 23.13 0.36
CA THR A 158 29.06 23.34 1.58
C THR A 158 30.14 22.28 1.81
N LEU A 159 30.10 21.16 1.06
CA LEU A 159 31.03 20.06 1.26
C LEU A 159 32.45 20.39 0.76
N PRO A 160 33.49 20.01 1.51
CA PRO A 160 34.88 20.17 1.08
C PRO A 160 35.17 19.53 -0.29
N GLY A 161 35.84 20.25 -1.17
CA GLY A 161 36.26 19.72 -2.48
C GLY A 161 35.17 19.70 -3.57
N ILE A 162 33.97 20.20 -3.25
CA ILE A 162 32.89 20.46 -4.20
C ILE A 162 32.98 21.92 -4.70
N GLU A 163 32.91 22.14 -6.01
CA GLU A 163 32.90 23.49 -6.59
C GLU A 163 31.47 24.08 -6.60
N PRO A 164 31.26 25.33 -6.12
CA PRO A 164 29.95 25.98 -6.16
C PRO A 164 29.37 26.08 -7.58
N GLY A 165 28.06 25.85 -7.74
CA GLY A 165 27.37 25.93 -9.04
C GLY A 165 27.56 24.70 -9.94
N ARG A 166 28.17 23.62 -9.44
CA ARG A 166 28.28 22.33 -10.13
C ARG A 166 27.77 21.21 -9.24
N ALA A 167 26.45 21.12 -9.01
CA ALA A 167 25.85 19.98 -8.29
C ALA A 167 26.18 18.61 -8.95
N GLY A 168 26.45 18.58 -10.27
CA GLY A 168 27.03 17.43 -10.96
C GLY A 168 28.46 17.04 -10.53
N SER A 169 29.07 17.77 -9.60
CA SER A 169 30.43 17.52 -9.09
C SER A 169 30.48 16.57 -7.90
N ILE A 170 29.38 16.28 -7.19
CA ILE A 170 29.42 15.35 -6.05
C ILE A 170 29.69 13.91 -6.49
N ALA A 171 28.96 13.41 -7.50
CA ALA A 171 29.20 12.09 -8.08
C ALA A 171 30.60 12.00 -8.72
N ALA A 172 31.05 13.08 -9.36
CA ALA A 172 32.39 13.16 -9.94
C ALA A 172 33.50 13.21 -8.85
N TYR A 173 33.25 13.87 -7.73
CA TYR A 173 34.15 13.90 -6.57
C TYR A 173 34.26 12.51 -5.94
N ILE A 174 33.11 11.85 -5.68
CA ILE A 174 33.06 10.47 -5.17
C ILE A 174 33.85 9.56 -6.12
N GLY A 175 33.54 9.58 -7.42
CA GLY A 175 34.21 8.73 -8.40
C GLY A 175 35.72 8.97 -8.48
N ARG A 176 36.20 10.21 -8.37
CA ARG A 176 37.64 10.50 -8.28
C ARG A 176 38.27 9.96 -7.01
N ARG A 177 37.66 10.20 -5.84
CA ARG A 177 38.19 9.70 -4.56
C ARG A 177 38.22 8.17 -4.52
N GLU A 178 37.19 7.53 -5.05
CA GLU A 178 37.14 6.07 -5.18
C GLU A 178 38.23 5.54 -6.10
N ALA A 179 38.44 6.15 -7.27
CA ALA A 179 39.44 5.70 -8.23
C ALA A 179 40.89 5.99 -7.77
N GLU A 180 41.15 7.14 -7.18
CA GLU A 180 42.51 7.61 -6.87
C GLU A 180 42.99 7.20 -5.48
N ALA A 181 42.10 7.05 -4.50
CA ALA A 181 42.46 6.74 -3.12
C ALA A 181 41.98 5.36 -2.67
N LEU A 182 40.71 4.99 -2.92
CA LEU A 182 40.14 3.77 -2.38
C LEU A 182 40.52 2.51 -3.17
N ALA A 183 40.42 2.55 -4.51
CA ALA A 183 40.65 1.39 -5.36
C ALA A 183 42.06 0.79 -5.23
N PRO A 184 43.16 1.57 -5.14
CA PRO A 184 44.49 1.02 -4.90
C PRO A 184 44.59 0.25 -3.57
N LEU A 185 43.97 0.76 -2.50
CA LEU A 185 43.99 0.14 -1.18
C LEU A 185 43.17 -1.16 -1.15
N LEU A 186 42.00 -1.15 -1.78
CA LEU A 186 41.17 -2.36 -1.93
C LEU A 186 41.92 -3.45 -2.70
N GLN A 187 42.60 -3.09 -3.80
CA GLN A 187 43.39 -4.04 -4.56
C GLN A 187 44.53 -4.65 -3.74
N GLU A 188 45.28 -3.83 -2.99
CA GLU A 188 46.37 -4.31 -2.13
C GLU A 188 45.86 -5.23 -1.01
N ARG A 189 44.72 -4.89 -0.39
CA ARG A 189 44.06 -5.73 0.62
C ARG A 189 43.63 -7.06 0.01
N ASP A 190 43.01 -7.04 -1.17
CA ASP A 190 42.51 -8.25 -1.83
C ASP A 190 43.65 -9.18 -2.23
N ASP A 191 44.78 -8.62 -2.70
CA ASP A 191 45.98 -9.37 -3.03
C ASP A 191 46.57 -10.08 -1.77
N LEU A 192 46.65 -9.38 -0.63
CA LEU A 192 47.11 -9.95 0.63
C LEU A 192 46.13 -10.99 1.20
N THR A 193 44.83 -10.74 1.10
CA THR A 193 43.78 -11.67 1.55
C THR A 193 43.81 -12.95 0.71
N ALA A 194 43.93 -12.83 -0.62
CA ALA A 194 44.06 -13.98 -1.51
C ALA A 194 45.32 -14.81 -1.23
N LYS A 195 46.43 -14.16 -0.86
CA LYS A 195 47.66 -14.84 -0.46
C LYS A 195 47.46 -15.67 0.82
N GLN A 196 46.77 -15.09 1.81
CA GLN A 196 46.42 -15.75 3.07
C GLN A 196 45.48 -16.93 2.85
N ASP A 197 44.41 -16.76 2.06
CA ASP A 197 43.41 -17.79 1.75
C ASP A 197 43.97 -18.92 0.88
N GLY A 198 44.94 -18.61 0.01
CA GLY A 198 45.68 -19.57 -0.81
C GLY A 198 46.66 -20.45 -0.02
N GLY A 199 46.68 -20.36 1.31
CA GLY A 199 47.51 -21.17 2.20
C GLY A 199 48.97 -20.73 2.28
N THR A 200 49.32 -19.55 1.74
CA THR A 200 50.65 -18.96 1.90
C THR A 200 50.66 -18.07 3.15
N PRO A 201 51.46 -18.39 4.18
CA PRO A 201 51.51 -17.56 5.38
C PRO A 201 52.01 -16.15 5.06
N LEU A 202 51.28 -15.13 5.53
CA LEU A 202 51.73 -13.75 5.48
C LEU A 202 52.95 -13.55 6.37
N THR A 203 53.86 -12.67 5.97
CA THR A 203 54.92 -12.19 6.86
C THR A 203 54.33 -11.30 7.97
N ALA A 204 55.11 -11.02 9.02
CA ALA A 204 54.70 -10.08 10.06
C ALA A 204 54.43 -8.68 9.48
N GLU A 205 55.25 -8.23 8.52
CA GLU A 205 55.07 -6.95 7.83
C GLU A 205 53.79 -6.95 6.97
N GLU A 206 53.48 -8.05 6.27
CA GLU A 206 52.26 -8.18 5.47
C GLU A 206 51.00 -8.22 6.34
N THR A 207 51.07 -8.85 7.52
CA THR A 207 49.97 -8.88 8.49
C THR A 207 49.70 -7.49 9.07
N GLU A 208 50.76 -6.74 9.40
CA GLU A 208 50.66 -5.36 9.86
C GLU A 208 50.10 -4.45 8.76
N ARG A 209 50.57 -4.61 7.51
CA ARG A 209 50.07 -3.85 6.37
C ARG A 209 48.59 -4.13 6.09
N LEU A 210 48.14 -5.38 6.18
CA LEU A 210 46.74 -5.72 6.00
C LEU A 210 45.86 -5.01 7.05
N THR A 211 46.31 -4.96 8.30
CA THR A 211 45.59 -4.22 9.37
C THR A 211 45.53 -2.72 9.08
N GLN A 212 46.65 -2.13 8.63
CA GLN A 212 46.69 -0.71 8.24
C GLN A 212 45.78 -0.40 7.05
N LEU A 213 45.74 -1.30 6.05
CA LEU A 213 44.84 -1.17 4.90
C LEU A 213 43.38 -1.17 5.32
N GLU A 214 42.98 -2.05 6.23
CA GLU A 214 41.61 -2.08 6.77
C GLU A 214 41.25 -0.75 7.46
N GLU A 215 42.17 -0.18 8.25
CA GLU A 215 41.98 1.12 8.90
C GLU A 215 41.91 2.29 7.89
N GLU A 216 42.80 2.30 6.89
CA GLU A 216 42.83 3.33 5.83
C GLU A 216 41.56 3.29 4.97
N ILE A 217 41.11 2.09 4.58
CA ILE A 217 39.87 1.86 3.83
C ILE A 217 38.68 2.35 4.67
N ALA A 218 38.58 1.92 5.93
CA ALA A 218 37.47 2.32 6.81
C ALA A 218 37.42 3.85 7.01
N ALA A 219 38.58 4.51 7.14
CA ALA A 219 38.66 5.96 7.26
C ALA A 219 38.17 6.68 5.98
N LEU A 220 38.57 6.21 4.79
CA LEU A 220 38.13 6.77 3.51
C LEU A 220 36.64 6.52 3.25
N GLU A 221 36.12 5.34 3.59
CA GLU A 221 34.69 5.04 3.50
C GLU A 221 33.87 5.92 4.43
N ALA A 222 34.34 6.15 5.66
CA ALA A 222 33.73 7.07 6.60
C ALA A 222 33.76 8.53 6.10
N GLU A 223 34.85 8.95 5.44
CA GLU A 223 34.96 10.27 4.79
C GLU A 223 33.95 10.42 3.65
N LEU A 224 33.82 9.40 2.79
CA LEU A 224 32.95 9.43 1.61
C LEU A 224 31.47 9.24 1.93
N LYS A 225 31.13 8.63 3.07
CA LYS A 225 29.76 8.34 3.46
C LYS A 225 28.80 9.54 3.33
N PRO A 226 29.06 10.74 3.90
CA PRO A 226 28.16 11.88 3.77
C PRO A 226 27.97 12.32 2.31
N TYR A 227 28.99 12.20 1.46
CA TYR A 227 28.88 12.52 0.04
C TYR A 227 27.98 11.53 -0.69
N LYS A 228 28.17 10.22 -0.42
CA LYS A 228 27.35 9.15 -1.00
C LYS A 228 25.89 9.26 -0.56
N ASP A 229 25.65 9.57 0.70
CA ASP A 229 24.31 9.76 1.26
C ASP A 229 23.58 10.91 0.54
N LEU A 230 24.21 12.09 0.44
CA LEU A 230 23.64 13.27 -0.23
C LEU A 230 23.47 13.07 -1.74
N SER A 231 24.46 12.45 -2.39
CA SER A 231 24.36 12.10 -3.81
C SER A 231 23.20 11.13 -4.07
N GLY A 232 22.99 10.15 -3.18
CA GLY A 232 21.89 9.21 -3.27
C GLY A 232 20.53 9.89 -3.09
N GLN A 233 20.38 10.72 -2.07
CA GLN A 233 19.17 11.52 -1.85
C GLN A 233 18.81 12.37 -3.07
N ARG A 234 19.81 13.05 -3.65
CA ARG A 234 19.63 13.90 -4.82
C ARG A 234 19.15 13.10 -6.04
N THR A 235 19.79 11.97 -6.32
CA THR A 235 19.40 11.10 -7.44
C THR A 235 17.96 10.65 -7.31
N VAL A 236 17.55 10.23 -6.12
CA VAL A 236 16.17 9.82 -5.83
C VAL A 236 15.16 10.93 -6.14
N ILE A 237 15.40 12.15 -5.65
CA ILE A 237 14.47 13.26 -5.85
C ILE A 237 14.43 13.68 -7.33
N VAL A 238 15.58 13.72 -8.02
CA VAL A 238 15.65 14.05 -9.45
C VAL A 238 14.85 13.03 -10.28
N GLU A 239 15.01 11.74 -10.02
CA GLU A 239 14.28 10.68 -10.73
C GLU A 239 12.77 10.75 -10.45
N ARG A 240 12.39 10.96 -9.19
CA ARG A 240 10.98 11.14 -8.78
C ARG A 240 10.36 12.35 -9.48
N ARG A 241 11.00 13.50 -9.41
CA ARG A 241 10.57 14.74 -10.07
C ARG A 241 10.38 14.55 -11.58
N ALA A 242 11.28 13.82 -12.26
CA ALA A 242 11.17 13.57 -13.69
C ALA A 242 9.90 12.78 -14.05
N ARG A 243 9.50 11.81 -13.22
CA ARG A 243 8.24 11.07 -13.41
C ARG A 243 7.02 11.97 -13.23
N PHE A 244 7.00 12.79 -12.17
CA PHE A 244 5.93 13.77 -11.93
C PHE A 244 5.82 14.79 -13.05
N GLN A 245 6.94 15.30 -13.56
CA GLN A 245 6.97 16.25 -14.67
C GLN A 245 6.29 15.66 -15.91
N THR A 246 6.57 14.39 -16.20
CA THR A 246 5.96 13.69 -17.35
C THR A 246 4.44 13.65 -17.23
N LEU A 247 3.91 13.41 -16.03
CA LEU A 247 2.46 13.42 -15.78
C LEU A 247 1.86 14.82 -15.93
N VAL A 248 2.47 15.83 -15.30
CA VAL A 248 2.00 17.22 -15.36
C VAL A 248 1.98 17.74 -16.79
N ASP A 249 3.05 17.50 -17.56
CA ASP A 249 3.14 17.91 -18.97
C ASP A 249 2.09 17.18 -19.84
N ALA A 250 1.81 15.91 -19.58
CA ALA A 250 0.75 15.17 -20.27
C ALA A 250 -0.65 15.70 -19.88
N HIS A 251 -0.86 16.03 -18.62
CA HIS A 251 -2.12 16.58 -18.13
C HIS A 251 -2.42 17.97 -18.72
N GLU A 252 -1.43 18.85 -18.81
CA GLU A 252 -1.58 20.15 -19.47
C GLU A 252 -1.88 20.01 -20.97
N ARG A 253 -1.32 19.00 -21.64
CA ARG A 253 -1.68 18.68 -23.04
C ARG A 253 -3.13 18.23 -23.18
N VAL A 254 -3.66 17.42 -22.24
CA VAL A 254 -5.08 17.08 -22.20
C VAL A 254 -5.95 18.32 -22.04
N LYS A 255 -5.63 19.22 -21.09
CA LYS A 255 -6.36 20.49 -20.91
C LYS A 255 -6.38 21.32 -22.19
N ALA A 256 -5.23 21.46 -22.85
CA ALA A 256 -5.12 22.20 -24.10
C ALA A 256 -5.94 21.55 -25.23
N ALA A 257 -5.91 20.23 -25.38
CA ALA A 257 -6.69 19.50 -26.39
C ALA A 257 -8.20 19.60 -26.13
N ARG A 258 -8.65 19.48 -24.88
CA ARG A 258 -10.06 19.69 -24.50
C ARG A 258 -10.52 21.12 -24.83
N ALA A 259 -9.69 22.13 -24.55
CA ALA A 259 -10.02 23.51 -24.90
C ALA A 259 -10.18 23.70 -26.42
N LYS A 260 -9.31 23.08 -27.24
CA LYS A 260 -9.46 23.10 -28.71
C LYS A 260 -10.75 22.42 -29.17
N LEU A 261 -11.08 21.26 -28.59
CA LEU A 261 -12.29 20.52 -28.92
C LEU A 261 -13.55 21.35 -28.60
N ALA A 262 -13.60 21.93 -27.39
CA ALA A 262 -14.69 22.80 -26.97
C ALA A 262 -14.87 24.02 -27.89
N LEU A 263 -13.77 24.64 -28.34
CA LEU A 263 -13.81 25.74 -29.31
C LEU A 263 -14.38 25.30 -30.66
N ALA A 264 -14.00 24.12 -31.16
CA ALA A 264 -14.54 23.58 -32.41
C ALA A 264 -16.04 23.25 -32.29
N GLU A 265 -16.46 22.67 -31.17
CA GLU A 265 -17.87 22.36 -30.88
C GLU A 265 -18.72 23.63 -30.76
N ALA A 266 -18.23 24.63 -30.04
CA ALA A 266 -18.91 25.92 -29.92
C ALA A 266 -19.06 26.64 -31.28
N ALA A 267 -18.06 26.50 -32.17
CA ALA A 267 -18.12 27.05 -33.52
C ALA A 267 -19.07 26.28 -34.45
N LEU A 268 -19.23 24.96 -34.25
CA LEU A 268 -20.17 24.12 -34.99
C LEU A 268 -21.63 24.33 -34.58
N ALA A 269 -21.89 24.54 -33.28
CA ALA A 269 -23.23 24.68 -32.72
C ALA A 269 -24.17 25.64 -33.48
N PRO A 270 -23.78 26.88 -33.84
CA PRO A 270 -24.68 27.80 -34.55
C PRO A 270 -24.97 27.40 -36.01
N LEU A 271 -24.20 26.47 -36.59
CA LEU A 271 -24.44 25.98 -37.95
C LEU A 271 -25.59 24.98 -38.02
N GLY A 272 -26.05 24.44 -36.88
CA GLY A 272 -27.12 23.44 -36.81
C GLY A 272 -26.74 22.09 -37.41
N GLU A 273 -27.72 21.21 -37.59
CA GLU A 273 -27.52 19.89 -38.19
C GLU A 273 -27.12 19.97 -39.67
N THR A 274 -26.40 18.95 -40.15
CA THR A 274 -26.05 18.83 -41.57
C THR A 274 -27.34 18.67 -42.39
N PRO A 275 -27.59 19.50 -43.42
CA PRO A 275 -28.77 19.36 -44.27
C PRO A 275 -28.82 17.98 -44.95
N ALA A 276 -30.04 17.48 -45.20
CA ALA A 276 -30.24 16.19 -45.86
C ALA A 276 -29.55 16.15 -47.24
N GLU A 277 -29.09 14.96 -47.62
CA GLU A 277 -28.38 14.72 -48.89
C GLU A 277 -29.17 15.29 -50.09
N GLY A 278 -28.51 16.12 -50.90
CA GLY A 278 -29.12 16.83 -52.03
C GLY A 278 -29.71 18.21 -51.71
N THR A 279 -29.69 18.65 -50.45
CA THR A 279 -30.09 20.01 -50.05
C THR A 279 -28.88 20.95 -50.05
N PRO A 280 -28.95 22.16 -50.65
CA PRO A 280 -27.83 23.11 -50.60
C PRO A 280 -27.52 23.56 -49.17
N ASP A 281 -26.29 23.34 -48.70
CA ASP A 281 -25.79 23.87 -47.42
C ASP A 281 -25.00 25.18 -47.68
N PRO A 282 -25.53 26.35 -47.27
CA PRO A 282 -24.84 27.63 -47.43
C PRO A 282 -23.54 27.72 -46.61
N ASN A 283 -23.37 26.85 -45.61
CA ASN A 283 -22.22 26.81 -44.72
C ASN A 283 -21.30 25.61 -45.00
N ALA A 284 -21.48 24.87 -46.11
CA ALA A 284 -20.78 23.60 -46.38
C ALA A 284 -19.25 23.68 -46.15
N ALA A 285 -18.59 24.70 -46.70
CA ALA A 285 -17.15 24.88 -46.57
C ALA A 285 -16.71 25.21 -45.14
N ALA A 286 -17.47 26.04 -44.42
CA ALA A 286 -17.18 26.37 -43.02
C ALA A 286 -17.40 25.15 -42.11
N ARG A 287 -18.49 24.40 -42.35
CA ARG A 287 -18.81 23.16 -41.64
C ARG A 287 -17.71 22.12 -41.84
N GLU A 288 -17.25 21.91 -43.07
CA GLU A 288 -16.17 20.96 -43.38
C GLU A 288 -14.88 21.30 -42.62
N VAL A 289 -14.46 22.56 -42.63
CA VAL A 289 -13.27 23.02 -41.87
C VAL A 289 -13.43 22.74 -40.38
N LEU A 290 -14.58 23.07 -39.80
CA LEU A 290 -14.83 22.90 -38.37
C LEU A 290 -14.95 21.43 -37.96
N ILE A 291 -15.56 20.57 -38.78
CA ILE A 291 -15.59 19.11 -38.57
C ILE A 291 -14.17 18.55 -38.58
N ASN A 292 -13.34 18.99 -39.53
CA ASN A 292 -11.94 18.56 -39.60
C ASN A 292 -11.14 19.05 -38.37
N MET A 293 -11.40 20.28 -37.90
CA MET A 293 -10.80 20.80 -36.66
C MET A 293 -11.26 20.00 -35.43
N GLN A 294 -12.55 19.68 -35.33
CA GLN A 294 -13.10 18.87 -34.24
C GLN A 294 -12.47 17.46 -34.24
N ALA A 295 -12.39 16.82 -35.41
CA ALA A 295 -11.79 15.50 -35.56
C ALA A 295 -10.29 15.50 -35.21
N ALA A 296 -9.56 16.53 -35.64
CA ALA A 296 -8.16 16.71 -35.27
C ALA A 296 -7.99 16.91 -33.75
N ALA A 297 -8.79 17.78 -33.15
CA ALA A 297 -8.77 18.03 -31.70
C ALA A 297 -9.13 16.76 -30.89
N ARG A 298 -10.08 15.94 -31.39
CA ARG A 298 -10.42 14.64 -30.79
C ARG A 298 -9.25 13.67 -30.82
N SER A 299 -8.58 13.56 -31.97
CA SER A 299 -7.38 12.72 -32.13
C SER A 299 -6.24 13.18 -31.22
N GLU A 300 -6.00 14.50 -31.13
CA GLU A 300 -5.02 15.06 -30.19
C GLU A 300 -5.38 14.75 -28.73
N LEU A 301 -6.65 14.85 -28.36
CA LEU A 301 -7.13 14.53 -27.02
C LEU A 301 -6.90 13.06 -26.67
N ASP A 302 -7.27 12.14 -27.57
CA ASP A 302 -7.13 10.70 -27.34
C ASP A 302 -5.63 10.31 -27.20
N ALA A 303 -4.74 10.93 -27.98
CA ALA A 303 -3.30 10.75 -27.84
C ALA A 303 -2.76 11.31 -26.52
N ALA A 304 -3.18 12.51 -26.12
CA ALA A 304 -2.77 13.13 -24.86
C ALA A 304 -3.28 12.33 -23.63
N ASP A 305 -4.50 11.78 -23.70
CA ASP A 305 -5.06 10.93 -22.65
C ASP A 305 -4.27 9.61 -22.53
N ALA A 306 -3.85 9.01 -23.64
CA ALA A 306 -2.99 7.82 -23.62
C ALA A 306 -1.63 8.10 -22.97
N GLU A 307 -0.98 9.20 -23.33
CA GLU A 307 0.28 9.63 -22.70
C GLU A 307 0.12 9.90 -21.20
N ARG A 308 -0.95 10.62 -20.81
CA ARG A 308 -1.26 10.90 -19.40
C ARG A 308 -1.50 9.60 -18.62
N THR A 309 -2.22 8.65 -19.20
CA THR A 309 -2.48 7.34 -18.59
C THR A 309 -1.19 6.54 -18.37
N ASN A 310 -0.29 6.54 -19.35
CA ASN A 310 1.02 5.89 -19.22
C ASN A 310 1.88 6.54 -18.14
N ALA A 311 1.93 7.87 -18.09
CA ALA A 311 2.65 8.61 -17.07
C ALA A 311 2.10 8.35 -15.65
N TYR A 312 0.77 8.31 -15.52
CA TYR A 312 0.08 7.97 -14.28
C TYR A 312 0.43 6.54 -13.83
N ASN A 313 0.35 5.55 -14.72
CA ASN A 313 0.69 4.17 -14.39
C ASN A 313 2.14 4.03 -13.94
N ALA A 314 3.08 4.76 -14.57
CA ALA A 314 4.49 4.74 -14.15
C ALA A 314 4.70 5.26 -12.72
N LEU A 315 3.94 6.28 -12.29
CA LEU A 315 3.97 6.78 -10.91
C LEU A 315 3.29 5.83 -9.91
N VAL A 316 2.24 5.13 -10.34
CA VAL A 316 1.60 4.09 -9.52
C VAL A 316 2.55 2.92 -9.31
N GLU A 317 3.23 2.47 -10.36
CA GLU A 317 4.16 1.33 -10.32
C GLU A 317 5.41 1.61 -9.47
N SER A 318 5.92 2.84 -9.48
CA SER A 318 6.98 3.26 -8.56
C SER A 318 6.49 3.41 -7.11
N GLY A 319 5.17 3.50 -6.90
CA GLY A 319 4.53 3.79 -5.62
C GLY A 319 4.60 5.26 -5.21
N ASP A 320 4.92 6.15 -6.16
CA ASP A 320 4.96 7.59 -5.94
C ASP A 320 3.56 8.17 -5.68
N ILE A 321 2.53 7.60 -6.32
CA ILE A 321 1.13 7.96 -6.13
C ILE A 321 0.28 6.70 -5.92
N LEU A 322 -0.93 6.89 -5.42
CA LEU A 322 -1.91 5.82 -5.31
C LEU A 322 -2.56 5.52 -6.65
N ARG A 323 -2.88 4.23 -6.85
CA ARG A 323 -3.87 3.86 -7.85
C ARG A 323 -5.25 4.27 -7.38
N TYR A 324 -5.69 5.44 -7.82
CA TYR A 324 -7.08 5.85 -7.74
C TYR A 324 -7.90 5.14 -8.82
N ASP A 325 -8.92 4.40 -8.41
CA ASP A 325 -10.01 3.94 -9.27
C ASP A 325 -11.24 4.82 -9.01
N PRO A 326 -11.63 5.71 -9.94
CA PRO A 326 -12.79 6.58 -9.77
C PRO A 326 -14.13 5.83 -9.73
N THR A 327 -14.14 4.53 -10.08
CA THR A 327 -15.33 3.67 -10.09
C THR A 327 -15.44 2.77 -8.86
N ASP A 328 -14.34 2.60 -8.11
CA ASP A 328 -14.32 1.88 -6.83
C ASP A 328 -13.57 2.70 -5.75
N PRO A 329 -14.26 3.62 -5.06
CA PRO A 329 -13.67 4.40 -3.98
C PRO A 329 -13.14 3.52 -2.82
N ALA A 330 -13.68 2.31 -2.64
CA ALA A 330 -13.20 1.38 -1.62
C ALA A 330 -11.81 0.80 -1.98
N ALA A 331 -11.38 0.88 -3.24
CA ALA A 331 -10.04 0.51 -3.69
C ALA A 331 -8.94 1.43 -3.11
N LEU A 332 -9.30 2.62 -2.61
CA LEU A 332 -8.36 3.48 -1.90
C LEU A 332 -8.04 2.95 -0.50
N ASN A 333 -8.92 2.18 0.14
CA ASN A 333 -8.67 1.68 1.49
C ASN A 333 -7.60 0.58 1.48
N ARG A 334 -6.54 0.75 2.28
CA ARG A 334 -5.43 -0.22 2.32
C ARG A 334 -5.85 -1.63 2.70
N LEU A 335 -6.80 -1.80 3.64
CA LEU A 335 -7.29 -3.11 4.06
C LEU A 335 -7.99 -3.82 2.90
N THR A 336 -8.79 -3.08 2.13
CA THR A 336 -9.44 -3.59 0.91
C THR A 336 -8.39 -4.03 -0.13
N GLN A 337 -7.36 -3.22 -0.37
CA GLN A 337 -6.30 -3.53 -1.35
C GLN A 337 -5.57 -4.84 -1.05
N VAL A 338 -5.46 -5.22 0.22
CA VAL A 338 -4.79 -6.46 0.64
C VAL A 338 -5.77 -7.58 0.99
N GLY A 339 -7.08 -7.38 0.77
CA GLY A 339 -8.12 -8.36 1.10
C GLY A 339 -8.25 -8.66 2.60
N TRP A 340 -7.89 -7.72 3.47
CA TRP A 340 -7.98 -7.88 4.92
C TRP A 340 -9.40 -7.60 5.41
N ALA A 341 -10.02 -8.60 6.04
CA ALA A 341 -11.38 -8.51 6.56
C ALA A 341 -11.48 -8.09 8.04
N GLY A 342 -10.35 -8.00 8.76
CA GLY A 342 -10.29 -7.61 10.17
C GLY A 342 -10.23 -6.09 10.37
N SER A 343 -9.99 -5.66 11.62
CA SER A 343 -9.83 -4.24 11.92
C SER A 343 -8.45 -3.71 11.49
N LEU A 344 -8.31 -2.39 11.37
CA LEU A 344 -7.01 -1.73 11.17
C LEU A 344 -6.06 -2.02 12.34
N TYR A 345 -6.59 -2.09 13.56
CA TYR A 345 -5.81 -2.49 14.74
C TYR A 345 -5.19 -3.88 14.52
N ASP A 346 -5.99 -4.88 14.16
CA ASP A 346 -5.50 -6.26 13.96
C ASP A 346 -4.50 -6.35 12.80
N PHE A 347 -4.72 -5.56 11.75
CA PHE A 347 -3.80 -5.47 10.62
C PHE A 347 -2.44 -4.92 11.04
N LEU A 348 -2.42 -3.84 11.82
CA LEU A 348 -1.19 -3.22 12.33
C LEU A 348 -0.49 -4.11 13.34
N GLU A 349 -1.23 -4.65 14.31
CA GLU A 349 -0.70 -5.55 15.34
C GLU A 349 -0.08 -6.79 14.69
N GLY A 350 -0.82 -7.48 13.80
CA GLY A 350 -0.31 -8.65 13.08
C GLY A 350 0.93 -8.34 12.23
N THR A 351 0.95 -7.16 11.59
CA THR A 351 2.12 -6.68 10.81
C THR A 351 3.34 -6.47 11.69
N LEU A 352 3.18 -5.88 12.88
CA LEU A 352 4.29 -5.65 13.81
C LEU A 352 4.76 -6.95 14.47
N VAL A 353 3.83 -7.86 14.81
CA VAL A 353 4.18 -9.16 15.40
C VAL A 353 5.02 -9.99 14.44
N GLY A 354 4.49 -10.29 13.24
CA GLY A 354 5.14 -11.18 12.28
C GLY A 354 6.14 -10.52 11.34
N GLY A 355 6.15 -9.19 11.27
CA GLY A 355 6.85 -8.45 10.22
C GLY A 355 6.22 -8.68 8.83
N ARG A 356 6.95 -8.29 7.79
CA ARG A 356 6.65 -8.62 6.39
C ARG A 356 7.91 -9.11 5.68
N PRO A 357 8.37 -10.35 5.90
CA PRO A 357 9.58 -10.87 5.27
C PRO A 357 9.54 -10.83 3.73
N THR A 358 8.36 -10.95 3.12
CA THR A 358 8.15 -10.90 1.67
C THR A 358 8.26 -9.49 1.09
N SER A 359 8.27 -8.44 1.91
CA SER A 359 8.41 -7.06 1.43
C SER A 359 9.74 -6.80 0.72
N ALA A 360 10.76 -7.63 0.95
CA ALA A 360 12.05 -7.57 0.22
C ALA A 360 11.92 -7.74 -1.30
N SER A 361 10.82 -8.27 -1.84
CA SER A 361 10.65 -8.41 -3.29
C SER A 361 10.26 -7.11 -4.01
N TYR A 362 9.80 -6.08 -3.28
CA TYR A 362 9.40 -4.77 -3.83
C TYR A 362 9.87 -3.57 -2.99
N TRP A 363 10.51 -3.83 -1.84
CA TRP A 363 11.24 -2.87 -1.02
C TRP A 363 12.72 -3.26 -0.92
N PRO A 364 13.62 -2.27 -0.74
CA PRO A 364 15.06 -2.54 -0.62
C PRO A 364 15.43 -3.47 0.54
N GLN A 365 14.60 -3.53 1.59
CA GLN A 365 14.79 -4.35 2.77
C GLN A 365 13.44 -4.88 3.26
N PRO A 366 13.38 -6.11 3.80
CA PRO A 366 12.16 -6.62 4.41
C PRO A 366 11.87 -5.92 5.73
N MET A 367 10.58 -5.75 6.05
CA MET A 367 10.16 -5.43 7.41
C MET A 367 10.32 -6.65 8.30
N ALA A 368 11.25 -6.60 9.26
CA ALA A 368 11.46 -7.66 10.23
C ALA A 368 10.27 -7.81 11.21
N ALA A 369 10.22 -8.94 11.90
CA ALA A 369 9.31 -9.13 13.03
C ALA A 369 9.76 -8.28 14.23
N TRP A 370 8.81 -7.63 14.91
CA TRP A 370 9.11 -6.77 16.06
C TRP A 370 8.73 -7.41 17.40
N SER A 371 7.76 -8.34 17.42
CA SER A 371 7.37 -9.04 18.65
C SER A 371 8.42 -10.05 19.10
N GLN A 372 8.69 -10.10 20.41
CA GLN A 372 9.51 -11.12 21.05
C GLN A 372 9.05 -12.55 20.76
N GLU A 373 7.74 -12.77 20.59
CA GLU A 373 7.18 -14.09 20.28
C GLU A 373 7.55 -14.56 18.86
N SER A 374 7.89 -13.61 17.98
CA SER A 374 8.36 -13.86 16.61
C SER A 374 9.86 -13.54 16.44
N GLY A 375 10.61 -13.44 17.54
CA GLY A 375 12.07 -13.22 17.54
C GLY A 375 12.51 -11.76 17.45
N GLY A 376 11.58 -10.80 17.53
CA GLY A 376 11.85 -9.37 17.57
C GLY A 376 12.15 -8.82 18.98
N PRO A 377 12.50 -7.52 19.10
CA PRO A 377 12.95 -6.95 20.37
C PRO A 377 11.82 -6.50 21.31
N LEU A 378 10.60 -6.28 20.81
CA LEU A 378 9.53 -5.58 21.52
C LEU A 378 8.59 -6.53 22.26
N ARG A 379 8.23 -6.16 23.49
CA ARG A 379 7.23 -6.86 24.29
C ARG A 379 5.80 -6.60 23.78
N PRO A 380 4.81 -7.46 24.13
CA PRO A 380 3.42 -7.26 23.71
C PRO A 380 2.81 -5.91 24.10
N ASP A 381 3.17 -5.34 25.26
CA ASP A 381 2.73 -4.00 25.67
C ASP A 381 3.29 -2.90 24.76
N GLN A 382 4.55 -3.05 24.33
CA GLN A 382 5.22 -2.09 23.44
C GLN A 382 4.65 -2.15 22.02
N ILE A 383 4.29 -3.34 21.54
CA ILE A 383 3.58 -3.51 20.26
C ILE A 383 2.25 -2.77 20.30
N ARG A 384 1.46 -2.94 21.37
CA ARG A 384 0.19 -2.23 21.52
C ARG A 384 0.38 -0.71 21.54
N ASN A 385 1.37 -0.21 22.27
CA ASN A 385 1.67 1.22 22.31
C ASN A 385 1.98 1.78 20.91
N LEU A 386 2.76 1.05 20.10
CA LEU A 386 3.03 1.42 18.71
C LEU A 386 1.77 1.45 17.85
N VAL A 387 0.90 0.44 17.98
CA VAL A 387 -0.38 0.40 17.25
C VAL A 387 -1.26 1.60 17.64
N GLU A 388 -1.41 1.88 18.93
CA GLU A 388 -2.17 3.04 19.43
C GLU A 388 -1.59 4.37 18.93
N PHE A 389 -0.26 4.50 18.88
CA PHE A 389 0.40 5.69 18.33
C PHE A 389 0.09 5.88 16.84
N ILE A 390 0.17 4.81 16.04
CA ILE A 390 -0.17 4.87 14.61
C ILE A 390 -1.66 5.21 14.44
N LEU A 391 -2.54 4.57 15.21
CA LEU A 391 -3.98 4.85 15.16
C LEU A 391 -4.34 6.28 15.58
N ALA A 392 -3.54 6.91 16.44
CA ALA A 392 -3.74 8.31 16.84
C ALA A 392 -3.48 9.33 15.71
N TRP A 393 -2.93 8.91 14.57
CA TRP A 393 -2.90 9.76 13.37
C TRP A 393 -4.23 9.84 12.63
N ASP A 394 -5.20 8.98 12.96
CA ASP A 394 -6.54 9.05 12.38
C ASP A 394 -7.20 10.39 12.71
N ARG A 395 -7.52 11.15 11.67
CA ARG A 395 -8.11 12.49 11.74
C ARG A 395 -8.85 12.79 10.45
N GLU A 396 -9.51 13.94 10.42
CA GLU A 396 -10.03 14.48 9.17
C GLU A 396 -8.84 14.86 8.25
N PHE A 397 -8.61 14.05 7.22
CA PHE A 397 -7.54 14.25 6.25
C PHE A 397 -7.96 15.25 5.16
N THR A 398 -7.00 16.06 4.73
CA THR A 398 -7.14 17.02 3.64
C THR A 398 -6.43 16.51 2.39
N ILE A 399 -6.70 17.13 1.23
CA ILE A 399 -5.97 16.77 0.00
C ILE A 399 -4.48 17.11 0.16
N ASP A 400 -4.13 18.16 0.90
CA ASP A 400 -2.73 18.47 1.19
C ASP A 400 -2.06 17.32 1.97
N ASP A 401 -2.79 16.65 2.86
CA ASP A 401 -2.27 15.47 3.56
C ASP A 401 -2.07 14.27 2.64
N LEU A 402 -2.93 14.08 1.63
CA LEU A 402 -2.73 13.06 0.60
C LEU A 402 -1.43 13.33 -0.18
N ARG A 403 -1.16 14.59 -0.50
CA ARG A 403 -0.01 15.01 -1.30
C ARG A 403 1.30 15.01 -0.52
N ALA A 404 1.24 15.26 0.79
CA ALA A 404 2.37 15.16 1.69
C ALA A 404 2.94 13.74 1.81
N VAL A 405 2.17 12.71 1.40
CA VAL A 405 2.66 11.33 1.38
C VAL A 405 3.83 11.20 0.40
N GLN A 406 5.00 10.88 0.94
CA GLN A 406 6.22 10.74 0.14
C GLN A 406 6.24 9.42 -0.61
N GLN A 407 5.73 8.36 0.03
CA GLN A 407 5.72 7.03 -0.54
C GLN A 407 4.49 6.27 -0.07
N PHE A 408 3.58 5.98 -0.99
CA PHE A 408 2.47 5.09 -0.69
C PHE A 408 2.93 3.64 -0.59
N ALA A 409 2.08 2.82 0.02
CA ALA A 409 2.22 1.39 -0.07
C ALA A 409 2.30 0.99 -1.54
N LYS A 410 3.47 0.48 -1.93
CA LYS A 410 3.60 -0.36 -3.09
C LYS A 410 2.66 -1.53 -2.86
N VAL A 411 1.52 -1.47 -3.53
CA VAL A 411 0.84 -2.69 -3.91
C VAL A 411 1.88 -3.35 -4.78
N PRO A 412 2.44 -4.52 -4.41
CA PRO A 412 3.17 -5.30 -5.39
C PRO A 412 2.27 -5.26 -6.59
N SER A 413 2.75 -4.75 -7.73
CA SER A 413 2.01 -5.02 -8.94
C SER A 413 1.71 -6.50 -8.88
N ALA A 414 0.55 -6.90 -9.36
CA ALA A 414 0.47 -8.24 -9.88
C ALA A 414 1.58 -8.32 -10.94
N GLY A 415 2.82 -8.58 -10.54
CA GLY A 415 3.89 -9.04 -11.37
C GLY A 415 3.38 -10.40 -11.78
N ALA A 416 2.68 -10.40 -12.91
CA ALA A 416 1.96 -11.51 -13.51
C ALA A 416 0.61 -11.91 -12.88
N ALA A 417 -0.36 -11.00 -12.78
CA ALA A 417 -1.78 -11.40 -12.91
C ALA A 417 -2.63 -10.28 -13.52
N THR A 418 -2.21 -9.73 -14.66
CA THR A 418 -3.24 -9.42 -15.67
C THR A 418 -3.64 -10.75 -16.26
N ALA A 419 -4.65 -11.39 -15.69
CA ALA A 419 -5.36 -12.49 -16.34
C ALA A 419 -5.98 -11.94 -17.63
N GLN A 420 -5.20 -11.92 -18.70
CA GLN A 420 -5.69 -11.75 -20.07
C GLN A 420 -5.89 -13.15 -20.61
N GLY A 421 -6.91 -13.83 -20.08
CA GLY A 421 -7.24 -15.19 -20.43
C GLY A 421 -8.54 -15.64 -19.77
N PRO A 422 -9.22 -16.65 -20.35
CA PRO A 422 -10.39 -17.24 -19.71
C PRO A 422 -10.00 -17.87 -18.37
N THR A 423 -10.83 -17.67 -17.36
CA THR A 423 -10.66 -18.27 -16.03
C THR A 423 -10.86 -19.79 -16.10
N ILE A 424 -10.15 -20.54 -15.27
CA ILE A 424 -10.11 -22.02 -15.32
C ILE A 424 -11.39 -22.74 -14.86
N GLY A 425 -12.24 -22.08 -14.07
CA GLY A 425 -13.43 -22.68 -13.45
C GLY A 425 -13.09 -23.76 -12.42
N ALA A 426 -14.06 -24.62 -12.09
CA ALA A 426 -13.92 -25.65 -11.05
C ALA A 426 -13.87 -27.11 -11.58
N ASN A 427 -13.93 -27.31 -12.90
CA ASN A 427 -13.93 -28.65 -13.49
C ASN A 427 -12.49 -29.19 -13.63
N VAL A 428 -12.06 -29.98 -12.65
CA VAL A 428 -10.70 -30.54 -12.56
C VAL A 428 -10.28 -31.31 -13.82
N THR A 429 -11.18 -32.04 -14.47
CA THR A 429 -10.85 -32.77 -15.70
C THR A 429 -10.52 -31.83 -16.86
N LEU A 430 -11.34 -30.79 -17.07
CA LEU A 430 -11.07 -29.79 -18.11
C LEU A 430 -9.79 -29.00 -17.82
N ILE A 431 -9.54 -28.69 -16.54
CA ILE A 431 -8.32 -28.01 -16.12
C ILE A 431 -7.09 -28.85 -16.45
N SER A 432 -7.13 -30.16 -16.17
CA SER A 432 -6.05 -31.08 -16.52
C SER A 432 -5.78 -31.13 -18.02
N GLU A 433 -6.83 -31.20 -18.85
CA GLU A 433 -6.71 -31.21 -20.32
C GLU A 433 -6.10 -29.90 -20.84
N ASN A 434 -6.49 -28.76 -20.24
CA ASN A 434 -5.94 -27.46 -20.58
C ASN A 434 -4.47 -27.32 -20.15
N LEU A 435 -4.08 -27.85 -18.99
CA LEU A 435 -2.67 -27.89 -18.55
C LEU A 435 -1.81 -28.73 -19.50
N THR A 436 -2.31 -29.89 -19.94
CA THR A 436 -1.59 -30.71 -20.94
C THR A 436 -1.45 -29.96 -22.26
N THR A 437 -2.53 -29.36 -22.76
CA THR A 437 -2.52 -28.59 -24.01
C THR A 437 -1.56 -27.40 -23.94
N LEU A 438 -1.52 -26.70 -22.80
CA LEU A 438 -0.62 -25.57 -22.55
C LEU A 438 0.85 -26.01 -22.63
N ARG A 439 1.20 -27.11 -21.95
CA ARG A 439 2.55 -27.69 -21.96
C ARG A 439 2.96 -28.19 -23.35
N ASP A 440 2.08 -28.90 -24.05
CA ASP A 440 2.32 -29.37 -25.43
C ASP A 440 2.48 -28.20 -26.42
N GLY A 441 1.89 -27.05 -26.12
CA GLY A 441 2.05 -25.78 -26.84
C GLY A 441 3.39 -25.07 -26.62
N GLY A 442 4.29 -25.63 -25.79
CA GLY A 442 5.62 -25.08 -25.51
C GLY A 442 5.64 -24.01 -24.42
N PHE A 443 4.60 -23.93 -23.58
CA PHE A 443 4.62 -23.10 -22.38
C PHE A 443 5.47 -23.76 -21.30
N GLU A 444 6.50 -23.06 -20.83
CA GLU A 444 7.37 -23.49 -19.74
C GLU A 444 6.93 -22.79 -18.45
N ALA A 445 6.51 -23.58 -17.45
CA ALA A 445 6.06 -23.03 -16.17
C ALA A 445 7.24 -22.47 -15.36
N ASP A 446 7.07 -21.26 -14.81
CA ASP A 446 8.08 -20.58 -14.00
C ASP A 446 7.74 -20.71 -12.49
N PRO A 447 8.53 -21.46 -11.71
CA PRO A 447 8.30 -21.61 -10.27
C PRO A 447 8.49 -20.30 -9.48
N ASN A 448 9.25 -19.31 -9.98
CA ASN A 448 9.36 -18.01 -9.32
C ASN A 448 8.10 -17.16 -9.54
N ALA A 449 7.50 -17.24 -10.74
CA ALA A 449 6.18 -16.66 -10.99
C ALA A 449 5.11 -17.35 -10.12
N GLY A 450 5.18 -18.68 -10.01
CA GLY A 450 4.32 -19.46 -9.12
C GLY A 450 4.43 -19.07 -7.65
N LYS A 451 5.65 -18.84 -7.17
CA LYS A 451 5.91 -18.33 -5.82
C LYS A 451 5.28 -16.95 -5.62
N THR A 452 5.42 -16.05 -6.59
CA THR A 452 4.84 -14.69 -6.53
C THR A 452 3.31 -14.75 -6.48
N LEU A 453 2.69 -15.61 -7.29
CA LEU A 453 1.25 -15.86 -7.28
C LEU A 453 0.78 -16.48 -5.97
N PHE A 454 1.51 -17.45 -5.43
CA PHE A 454 1.20 -18.12 -4.18
C PHE A 454 1.33 -17.17 -2.97
N GLU A 455 2.40 -16.35 -2.94
CA GLU A 455 2.71 -15.49 -1.80
C GLU A 455 1.87 -14.21 -1.80
N GLY A 456 1.61 -13.63 -2.97
CA GLY A 456 0.93 -12.34 -3.11
C GLY A 456 -0.30 -12.37 -4.01
N GLY A 457 -0.21 -12.96 -5.20
CA GLY A 457 -1.28 -12.88 -6.22
C GLY A 457 -2.63 -13.43 -5.76
N TYR A 458 -2.62 -14.59 -5.11
CA TYR A 458 -3.80 -15.28 -4.58
C TYR A 458 -3.81 -15.36 -3.05
N GLY A 459 -2.80 -14.80 -2.38
CA GLY A 459 -2.71 -14.73 -0.92
C GLY A 459 -2.60 -16.09 -0.22
N CYS A 460 -2.19 -17.15 -0.92
CA CYS A 460 -2.12 -18.51 -0.36
C CYS A 460 -1.21 -18.57 0.88
N SER A 461 -0.10 -17.82 0.87
CA SER A 461 0.86 -17.75 1.99
C SER A 461 0.26 -17.24 3.30
N GLY A 462 -0.84 -16.48 3.25
CA GLY A 462 -1.52 -15.99 4.45
C GLY A 462 -2.09 -17.10 5.33
N CYS A 463 -2.40 -18.26 4.73
CA CYS A 463 -2.86 -19.45 5.44
C CYS A 463 -1.87 -20.62 5.37
N HIS A 464 -1.14 -20.74 4.25
CA HIS A 464 -0.19 -21.82 3.99
C HIS A 464 1.26 -21.33 4.16
N GLY A 465 1.69 -21.20 5.41
CA GLY A 465 3.06 -20.83 5.77
C GLY A 465 4.04 -22.00 5.70
N ALA A 466 5.32 -21.75 5.98
CA ALA A 466 6.35 -22.79 6.02
C ALA A 466 6.01 -23.95 6.98
N THR A 467 5.30 -23.65 8.07
CA THR A 467 4.72 -24.63 8.99
C THR A 467 3.19 -24.58 8.95
N ALA A 468 2.53 -25.61 9.48
CA ALA A 468 1.08 -25.67 9.52
C ALA A 468 0.52 -24.58 10.45
N GLY A 469 -0.51 -23.87 9.97
CA GLY A 469 -1.19 -22.80 10.70
C GLY A 469 -2.69 -22.88 10.44
N THR A 470 -3.26 -21.79 9.91
CA THR A 470 -4.65 -21.76 9.43
C THR A 470 -4.89 -22.79 8.32
N GLY A 471 -3.89 -23.01 7.46
CA GLY A 471 -3.86 -24.06 6.45
C GLY A 471 -2.69 -25.03 6.63
N PRO A 472 -2.69 -26.16 5.88
CA PRO A 472 -1.58 -27.09 5.81
C PRO A 472 -0.24 -26.41 5.48
N ALA A 473 0.85 -26.92 6.07
CA ALA A 473 2.20 -26.43 5.81
C ALA A 473 2.53 -26.43 4.32
N LEU A 474 3.25 -25.40 3.87
CA LEU A 474 3.82 -25.30 2.53
C LEU A 474 5.04 -26.20 2.37
N ALA A 475 5.98 -26.19 3.32
CA ALA A 475 7.16 -27.03 3.26
C ALA A 475 6.76 -28.52 3.26
N GLY A 476 7.24 -29.30 2.30
CA GLY A 476 6.84 -30.69 2.09
C GLY A 476 5.44 -30.92 1.53
N MET A 477 4.75 -29.89 1.02
CA MET A 477 3.40 -30.04 0.48
C MET A 477 3.36 -31.03 -0.69
N TRP A 478 4.34 -30.97 -1.59
CA TRP A 478 4.40 -31.86 -2.75
C TRP A 478 4.73 -33.29 -2.36
N THR A 479 5.67 -33.48 -1.45
CA THR A 479 6.02 -34.80 -0.90
C THR A 479 4.81 -35.44 -0.25
N ARG A 480 4.06 -34.71 0.57
CA ARG A 480 2.84 -35.22 1.20
C ARG A 480 1.76 -35.62 0.20
N ALA A 481 1.60 -34.85 -0.88
CA ALA A 481 0.67 -35.19 -1.96
C ALA A 481 1.14 -36.47 -2.69
N THR A 482 2.42 -36.54 -3.05
CA THR A 482 3.01 -37.65 -3.82
C THR A 482 3.07 -38.96 -3.03
N GLU A 483 3.38 -38.90 -1.75
CA GLU A 483 3.41 -40.07 -0.85
C GLU A 483 2.02 -40.53 -0.42
N ASN A 484 0.96 -39.89 -0.92
CA ASN A 484 -0.43 -40.13 -0.52
C ASN A 484 -0.62 -40.06 1.01
N GLN A 485 0.07 -39.13 1.67
CA GLN A 485 -0.07 -38.96 3.11
C GLN A 485 -1.52 -38.60 3.45
N ASP A 486 -2.05 -39.14 4.53
CA ASP A 486 -3.45 -38.93 4.95
C ASP A 486 -4.49 -39.40 3.92
N ASN A 487 -4.13 -40.36 3.05
CA ASN A 487 -5.01 -40.93 2.02
C ASN A 487 -5.54 -39.91 0.98
N ARG A 488 -4.85 -38.77 0.81
CA ARG A 488 -5.21 -37.65 -0.07
C ARG A 488 -5.56 -38.03 -1.51
N LEU A 489 -4.80 -38.93 -2.13
CA LEU A 489 -5.01 -39.40 -3.50
C LEU A 489 -6.10 -40.48 -3.57
N THR A 490 -6.19 -41.34 -2.55
CA THR A 490 -7.16 -42.43 -2.49
C THR A 490 -8.59 -41.94 -2.24
N ASP A 491 -8.76 -40.97 -1.35
CA ASP A 491 -10.08 -40.44 -0.96
C ASP A 491 -10.64 -39.45 -1.99
N THR A 492 -9.77 -38.83 -2.80
CA THR A 492 -10.17 -37.96 -3.93
C THR A 492 -10.40 -38.72 -5.24
N GLY A 493 -9.96 -39.99 -5.32
CA GLY A 493 -10.08 -40.81 -6.52
C GLY A 493 -9.06 -40.50 -7.62
N PHE A 494 -8.00 -39.73 -7.33
CA PHE A 494 -6.96 -39.35 -8.28
C PHE A 494 -5.75 -40.30 -8.24
N ALA A 495 -5.99 -41.61 -8.28
CA ALA A 495 -4.97 -42.65 -8.14
C ALA A 495 -3.63 -42.30 -8.84
N ASP A 496 -2.57 -42.17 -8.03
CA ASP A 496 -1.18 -41.83 -8.39
C ASP A 496 -0.96 -40.47 -9.09
N ASN A 497 -1.92 -39.53 -9.02
CA ASN A 497 -1.80 -38.21 -9.63
C ASN A 497 -1.84 -37.07 -8.58
N PRO A 498 -0.69 -36.71 -7.99
CA PRO A 498 -0.61 -35.64 -6.99
C PRO A 498 -0.92 -34.25 -7.56
N GLU A 499 -0.68 -34.05 -8.85
CA GLU A 499 -1.01 -32.78 -9.52
C GLU A 499 -2.53 -32.54 -9.52
N LEU A 500 -3.33 -33.55 -9.87
CA LEU A 500 -4.81 -33.44 -9.84
C LEU A 500 -5.36 -33.20 -8.44
N TYR A 501 -4.76 -33.82 -7.43
CA TYR A 501 -5.11 -33.55 -6.03
C TYR A 501 -4.87 -32.08 -5.66
N LEU A 502 -3.74 -31.50 -6.05
CA LEU A 502 -3.43 -30.10 -5.76
C LEU A 502 -4.34 -29.16 -6.56
N VAL A 503 -4.63 -29.48 -7.83
CA VAL A 503 -5.61 -28.72 -8.63
C VAL A 503 -6.98 -28.73 -7.96
N GLN A 504 -7.50 -29.90 -7.55
CA GLN A 504 -8.79 -29.97 -6.84
C GLN A 504 -8.75 -29.21 -5.53
N SER A 505 -7.66 -29.30 -4.77
CA SER A 505 -7.50 -28.57 -3.51
C SER A 505 -7.58 -27.05 -3.71
N ILE A 506 -7.10 -26.54 -4.84
CA ILE A 506 -7.15 -25.11 -5.17
C ILE A 506 -8.55 -24.68 -5.63
N VAL A 507 -9.17 -25.40 -6.57
CA VAL A 507 -10.43 -24.96 -7.20
C VAL A 507 -11.69 -25.46 -6.48
N ALA A 508 -11.56 -26.48 -5.64
CA ALA A 508 -12.66 -27.13 -4.91
C ALA A 508 -12.16 -27.68 -3.54
N PRO A 509 -11.69 -26.82 -2.63
CA PRO A 509 -11.03 -27.23 -1.37
C PRO A 509 -11.91 -28.10 -0.46
N SER A 510 -13.23 -27.92 -0.46
CA SER A 510 -14.15 -28.74 0.32
C SER A 510 -14.37 -30.15 -0.24
N ALA A 511 -13.84 -30.46 -1.44
CA ALA A 511 -13.90 -31.82 -2.00
C ALA A 511 -13.03 -32.80 -1.20
N PHE A 512 -11.93 -32.31 -0.61
CA PHE A 512 -11.12 -33.06 0.33
C PHE A 512 -10.45 -32.09 1.33
N VAL A 513 -10.83 -32.23 2.60
CA VAL A 513 -10.24 -31.46 3.70
C VAL A 513 -9.19 -32.33 4.38
N VAL A 514 -7.95 -31.85 4.40
CA VAL A 514 -6.83 -32.53 5.08
C VAL A 514 -7.19 -32.75 6.56
N PRO A 515 -7.00 -33.96 7.12
CA PRO A 515 -7.27 -34.23 8.51
C PRO A 515 -6.57 -33.24 9.45
N GLY A 516 -7.33 -32.67 10.39
CA GLY A 516 -6.84 -31.66 11.34
C GLY A 516 -7.10 -30.20 10.94
N PHE A 517 -7.66 -29.95 9.75
CA PHE A 517 -8.08 -28.61 9.31
C PHE A 517 -9.60 -28.50 9.24
N ALA A 518 -10.11 -27.27 9.40
CA ALA A 518 -11.53 -26.98 9.30
C ALA A 518 -11.95 -26.74 7.85
N ASP A 519 -13.11 -27.28 7.47
CA ASP A 519 -13.73 -26.99 6.17
C ASP A 519 -14.18 -25.52 6.08
N GLY A 520 -14.24 -24.98 4.86
CA GLY A 520 -14.69 -23.62 4.58
C GLY A 520 -13.68 -22.51 4.89
N ILE A 521 -12.46 -22.86 5.34
CA ILE A 521 -11.38 -21.89 5.60
C ILE A 521 -10.65 -21.50 4.31
N MET A 522 -10.31 -22.49 3.47
CA MET A 522 -9.71 -22.25 2.17
C MET A 522 -10.79 -21.80 1.16
N PRO A 523 -10.69 -20.61 0.55
CA PRO A 523 -11.72 -20.12 -0.37
C PRO A 523 -11.88 -21.00 -1.61
N GLY A 524 -13.10 -21.40 -1.95
CA GLY A 524 -13.40 -22.22 -3.13
C GLY A 524 -13.64 -21.44 -4.43
N ARG A 525 -13.08 -20.23 -4.57
CA ARG A 525 -13.34 -19.33 -5.71
C ARG A 525 -12.14 -19.08 -6.62
N PHE A 526 -11.01 -19.72 -6.35
CA PHE A 526 -9.78 -19.48 -7.13
C PHE A 526 -9.94 -19.85 -8.61
N GLY A 527 -10.80 -20.81 -8.93
CA GLY A 527 -11.14 -21.15 -10.32
C GLY A 527 -11.77 -20.00 -11.12
N GLU A 528 -12.41 -19.04 -10.45
CA GLU A 528 -13.01 -17.84 -11.06
C GLU A 528 -12.02 -16.68 -11.18
N GLN A 529 -10.81 -16.84 -10.64
CA GLN A 529 -9.80 -15.79 -10.51
C GLN A 529 -8.51 -16.11 -11.28
N MET A 530 -8.22 -17.39 -11.48
CA MET A 530 -6.97 -17.88 -12.08
C MET A 530 -7.09 -18.19 -13.56
N THR A 531 -6.03 -17.90 -14.33
CA THR A 531 -5.83 -18.49 -15.66
C THR A 531 -5.13 -19.84 -15.59
N ILE A 532 -5.04 -20.52 -16.73
CA ILE A 532 -4.37 -21.82 -16.81
C ILE A 532 -2.85 -21.71 -16.65
N GLU A 533 -2.26 -20.60 -17.11
CA GLU A 533 -0.85 -20.28 -16.96
C GLU A 533 -0.49 -20.02 -15.49
N ASP A 534 -1.34 -19.29 -14.77
CA ASP A 534 -1.16 -19.02 -13.34
C ASP A 534 -1.16 -20.30 -12.52
N LEU A 535 -2.12 -21.20 -12.81
CA LEU A 535 -2.18 -22.49 -12.16
C LEU A 535 -0.93 -23.33 -12.47
N ALA A 536 -0.48 -23.35 -13.73
CA ALA A 536 0.73 -24.08 -14.12
C ALA A 536 1.97 -23.59 -13.36
N ASN A 537 2.12 -22.27 -13.22
CA ASN A 537 3.21 -21.64 -12.47
C ASN A 537 3.14 -22.01 -10.98
N ILE A 538 1.96 -21.92 -10.35
CA ILE A 538 1.79 -22.30 -8.93
C ILE A 538 2.12 -23.78 -8.71
N LEU A 539 1.68 -24.67 -9.60
CA LEU A 539 2.01 -26.10 -9.49
C LEU A 539 3.52 -26.34 -9.59
N ALA A 540 4.22 -25.64 -10.49
CA ALA A 540 5.67 -25.72 -10.60
C ALA A 540 6.39 -25.22 -9.32
N TYR A 541 5.86 -24.19 -8.66
CA TYR A 541 6.35 -23.75 -7.37
C TYR A 541 6.10 -24.78 -6.26
N LEU A 542 4.90 -25.36 -6.22
CA LEU A 542 4.54 -26.39 -5.25
C LEU A 542 5.41 -27.63 -5.40
N GLU A 543 5.76 -28.03 -6.62
CA GLU A 543 6.66 -29.16 -6.90
C GLU A 543 8.05 -29.03 -6.26
N GLN A 544 8.51 -27.80 -6.03
CA GLN A 544 9.75 -27.52 -5.31
C GLN A 544 9.63 -27.67 -3.79
N GLN A 545 8.41 -27.76 -3.25
CA GLN A 545 8.15 -27.88 -1.81
C GLN A 545 8.16 -29.34 -1.37
N GLN A 546 9.36 -29.93 -1.40
CA GLN A 546 9.67 -31.29 -0.95
C GLN A 546 9.70 -31.42 0.57
#